data_AF-A2Q3D6-F1
#
_entry.id   AF-A2Q3D6-F1
#
_cell.length_a   1.000
_cell.length_b   1.000
_cell.length_c   1.000
_cell.angle_alpha   90.00
_cell.angle_beta   90.00
_cell.angle_gamma   90.00
#
_symmetry.space_group_name_H-M   'P 1'
#
loop_
_entity.id
_entity.type
_entity.pdbx_description
1 polymer ?
#
loop_
_entity_poly.entity_id
_entity_poly.type
_entity_poly.pdbx_seq_one_letter_code
_entity_poly.pdbx_strand_id
1 'polypeptide(L)'
;MDGASKGEGIAGCGGVLRGDSGECICGFSKGLGAYSAYVAELWGVFEDLKFALSHGFLTVELHVDSQVVVNTISFAKGGLPIRWTLIQNIRRFLELD
;
A
#
# COMPACT_ATOMS: atom_id res chain seq x y z
N MET A 1 -2.48 -6.27 -3.06
CA MET A 1 -1.62 -6.33 -1.86
C MET A 1 -2.47 -6.46 -0.63
N ASP A 2 -1.90 -6.96 0.48
CA ASP A 2 -2.63 -7.32 1.71
C ASP A 2 -1.83 -6.89 2.94
N GLY A 3 -2.54 -6.33 3.93
CA GLY A 3 -2.04 -5.80 5.19
C GLY A 3 -2.67 -6.49 6.39
N ALA A 4 -1.92 -7.37 7.04
CA ALA A 4 -2.40 -8.13 8.18
C ALA A 4 -1.93 -7.54 9.52
N SER A 5 -2.79 -7.61 10.53
CA SER A 5 -2.45 -7.34 11.92
C SER A 5 -2.98 -8.46 12.81
N LYS A 6 -2.08 -9.09 13.55
CA LYS A 6 -2.38 -9.98 14.65
C LYS A 6 -2.23 -9.14 15.92
N GLY A 7 -3.17 -9.24 16.85
CA GLY A 7 -3.08 -8.55 18.14
C GLY A 7 -1.70 -8.74 18.81
N GLU A 8 -1.41 -7.93 19.84
CA GLU A 8 -0.09 -7.93 20.54
C GLU A 8 1.04 -7.23 19.77
N GLY A 9 0.69 -6.32 18.85
CA GLY A 9 1.68 -5.44 18.20
C GLY A 9 2.41 -6.08 17.02
N ILE A 10 1.79 -7.08 16.38
CA ILE A 10 2.37 -7.77 15.21
C ILE A 10 1.54 -7.41 13.98
N ALA A 11 2.05 -6.54 13.13
CA ALA A 11 1.48 -6.24 11.83
C ALA A 11 2.53 -6.30 10.75
N GLY A 12 2.07 -6.58 9.54
CA GLY A 12 2.89 -6.63 8.34
C GLY A 12 2.05 -6.42 7.10
N CYS A 13 2.73 -6.17 5.99
CA CYS A 13 2.10 -6.09 4.69
C CYS A 13 2.92 -6.85 3.66
N GLY A 14 2.28 -7.21 2.56
CA GLY A 14 2.93 -7.85 1.43
C GLY A 14 2.16 -7.66 0.14
N GLY A 15 2.88 -7.79 -0.97
CA GLY A 15 2.34 -7.58 -2.29
C GLY A 15 3.08 -8.40 -3.33
N VAL A 16 2.45 -8.54 -4.49
CA VAL A 16 2.97 -9.26 -5.64
C VAL A 16 2.81 -8.36 -6.84
N LEU A 17 3.92 -8.09 -7.52
CA LEU A 17 3.91 -7.47 -8.83
C LEU A 17 3.64 -8.56 -9.86
N ARG A 18 2.60 -8.34 -10.66
CA ARG A 18 2.24 -9.23 -11.76
C ARG A 18 2.48 -8.54 -13.09
N GLY A 19 2.92 -9.31 -14.08
CA GLY A 19 2.96 -8.87 -15.45
C GLY A 19 1.58 -8.89 -16.10
N ASP A 20 1.52 -8.44 -17.33
CA ASP A 20 0.29 -8.35 -18.13
C ASP A 20 -0.34 -9.72 -18.40
N SER A 21 0.47 -10.78 -18.47
CA SER A 21 0.00 -12.17 -18.60
C SER A 21 -0.41 -12.80 -17.25
N GLY A 22 -0.36 -12.03 -16.16
CA GLY A 22 -0.71 -12.45 -14.81
C GLY A 22 0.39 -13.22 -14.08
N GLU A 23 1.57 -13.36 -14.70
CA GLU A 23 2.74 -14.01 -14.11
C GLU A 23 3.25 -13.22 -12.92
N CYS A 24 3.72 -13.91 -11.89
CA CYS A 24 4.37 -13.27 -10.75
C CYS A 24 5.78 -12.86 -11.17
N ILE A 25 6.04 -11.56 -11.27
CA ILE A 25 7.37 -11.02 -11.57
C ILE A 25 8.22 -11.08 -10.30
N CYS A 26 7.66 -10.53 -9.20
CA CYS A 26 8.31 -10.49 -7.89
C CYS A 26 7.28 -10.18 -6.81
N GLY A 27 7.66 -10.39 -5.55
CA GLY A 27 6.83 -10.03 -4.40
C GLY A 27 7.67 -9.51 -3.25
N PHE A 28 7.01 -8.88 -2.29
CA PHE A 28 7.64 -8.38 -1.08
C PHE A 28 6.83 -8.75 0.16
N SER A 29 7.51 -8.75 1.30
CA SER A 29 6.88 -8.79 2.62
C SER A 29 7.62 -7.84 3.55
N LYS A 30 6.89 -7.14 4.41
CA LYS A 30 7.45 -6.17 5.35
C LYS A 30 6.77 -6.28 6.70
N GLY A 31 7.58 -6.46 7.75
CA GLY A 31 7.13 -6.32 9.13
C GLY A 31 6.98 -4.83 9.48
N LEU A 32 5.82 -4.47 10.00
CA LEU A 32 5.49 -3.09 10.39
C LEU A 32 5.45 -2.90 11.91
N GLY A 33 5.32 -3.99 12.69
CA GLY A 33 5.22 -3.92 14.15
C GLY A 33 3.81 -3.53 14.60
N ALA A 34 3.69 -2.66 15.60
CA ALA A 34 2.40 -2.40 16.27
C ALA A 34 1.49 -1.45 15.48
N TYR A 35 0.86 -1.96 14.43
CA TYR A 35 -0.14 -1.25 13.64
C TYR A 35 -1.46 -2.02 13.55
N SER A 36 -2.56 -1.31 13.33
CA SER A 36 -3.84 -1.93 12.99
C SER A 36 -3.82 -2.46 11.57
N ALA A 37 -4.70 -3.42 11.25
CA ALA A 37 -4.83 -3.97 9.89
C ALA A 37 -4.99 -2.85 8.85
N TYR A 38 -5.88 -1.88 9.10
CA TYR A 38 -6.03 -0.73 8.21
C TYR A 38 -4.74 0.08 7.97
N VAL A 39 -3.91 0.28 8.99
CA VAL A 39 -2.64 1.01 8.81
C VAL A 39 -1.62 0.11 8.11
N ALA A 40 -1.65 -1.19 8.34
CA ALA A 40 -0.84 -2.17 7.60
C ALA A 40 -1.19 -2.17 6.10
N GLU A 41 -2.48 -2.11 5.77
CA GLU A 41 -2.96 -1.96 4.39
C GLU A 41 -2.43 -0.69 3.72
N LEU A 42 -2.54 0.47 4.38
CA LEU A 42 -1.99 1.72 3.82
C LEU A 42 -0.46 1.63 3.61
N TRP A 43 0.24 0.99 4.52
CA TRP A 43 1.69 0.79 4.38
C TRP A 43 2.03 -0.10 3.21
N GLY A 44 1.33 -1.21 3.00
CA GLY A 44 1.64 -2.04 1.84
C GLY A 44 1.29 -1.35 0.53
N VAL A 45 0.26 -0.50 0.46
CA VAL A 45 -0.01 0.32 -0.74
C VAL A 45 1.19 1.21 -1.05
N PHE A 46 1.71 1.88 -0.03
CA PHE A 46 2.88 2.73 -0.18
C PHE A 46 4.13 1.95 -0.61
N GLU A 47 4.37 0.79 0.00
CA GLU A 47 5.51 -0.06 -0.36
C GLU A 47 5.36 -0.65 -1.77
N ASP A 48 4.16 -1.05 -2.19
CA ASP A 48 3.88 -1.54 -3.55
C ASP A 48 4.20 -0.49 -4.61
N LEU A 49 3.71 0.74 -4.42
CA LEU A 49 3.95 1.85 -5.35
C LEU A 49 5.44 2.17 -5.42
N LYS A 50 6.11 2.23 -4.27
CA LYS A 50 7.56 2.47 -4.20
C LYS A 50 8.34 1.34 -4.87
N PHE A 51 7.91 0.10 -4.66
CA PHE A 51 8.55 -1.09 -5.20
C PHE A 51 8.40 -1.13 -6.73
N ALA A 52 7.19 -0.91 -7.26
CA ALA A 52 6.94 -0.79 -8.69
C ALA A 52 7.79 0.29 -9.35
N LEU A 53 7.82 1.49 -8.76
CA LEU A 53 8.62 2.60 -9.27
C LEU A 53 10.12 2.27 -9.27
N SER A 54 10.62 1.63 -8.22
CA SER A 54 12.03 1.22 -8.14
C SER A 54 12.45 0.19 -9.21
N HIS A 55 11.48 -0.52 -9.78
CA HIS A 55 11.67 -1.45 -10.90
C HIS A 55 11.37 -0.81 -12.26
N GLY A 56 11.09 0.50 -12.31
CA GLY A 56 10.85 1.25 -13.55
C GLY A 56 9.41 1.17 -14.07
N PHE A 57 8.47 0.61 -13.32
CA PHE A 57 7.07 0.60 -13.69
C PHE A 57 6.42 1.94 -13.32
N LEU A 58 6.11 2.73 -14.34
CA LEU A 58 5.46 4.05 -14.19
C LEU A 58 3.93 3.93 -14.18
N THR A 59 3.40 2.89 -14.81
CA THR A 59 1.97 2.62 -14.86
C THR A 59 1.70 1.28 -14.20
N VAL A 60 0.91 1.28 -13.13
CA VAL A 60 0.55 0.07 -12.38
C VAL A 60 -0.93 0.05 -12.04
N GLU A 61 -1.52 -1.14 -12.07
CA GLU A 61 -2.86 -1.38 -11.54
C GLU A 61 -2.74 -1.93 -10.11
N LEU A 62 -3.16 -1.12 -9.14
CA LEU A 62 -3.11 -1.51 -7.74
C LEU A 62 -4.42 -2.17 -7.30
N HIS A 63 -4.36 -3.47 -6.99
CA HIS A 63 -5.47 -4.21 -6.38
C HIS A 63 -5.44 -4.12 -4.85
N VAL A 64 -6.47 -3.50 -4.28
CA VAL A 64 -6.70 -3.37 -2.83
C VAL A 64 -8.09 -3.93 -2.52
N ASP A 65 -8.17 -4.89 -1.59
CA ASP A 65 -9.42 -5.55 -1.19
C ASP A 65 -10.22 -4.76 -0.11
N SER A 66 -9.60 -3.72 0.46
CA SER A 66 -10.20 -2.85 1.46
C SER A 66 -10.83 -1.60 0.85
N GLN A 67 -12.16 -1.59 0.75
CA GLN A 67 -12.91 -0.41 0.27
C GLN A 67 -12.62 0.86 1.09
N VAL A 68 -12.35 0.71 2.39
CA VAL A 68 -12.01 1.86 3.26
C VAL A 68 -10.68 2.47 2.85
N VAL A 69 -9.70 1.65 2.46
CA VAL A 69 -8.40 2.11 1.98
C VAL A 69 -8.55 2.81 0.63
N VAL A 70 -9.28 2.20 -0.32
CA VAL A 70 -9.61 2.82 -1.62
C VAL A 70 -10.26 4.19 -1.43
N ASN A 71 -11.30 4.27 -0.60
CA ASN A 71 -11.98 5.53 -0.34
C ASN A 71 -11.05 6.56 0.33
N THR A 72 -10.14 6.11 1.18
CA THR A 72 -9.16 7.00 1.83
C THR A 72 -8.20 7.59 0.79
N ILE A 73 -7.56 6.76 -0.03
CA ILE A 73 -6.58 7.25 -1.01
C ILE A 73 -7.25 8.13 -2.07
N SER A 74 -8.47 7.79 -2.50
CA SER A 74 -9.22 8.55 -3.52
C SER A 74 -9.86 9.85 -2.99
N PHE A 75 -10.38 9.87 -1.75
CA PHE A 75 -11.25 10.97 -1.29
C PHE A 75 -10.89 11.63 0.05
N ALA A 76 -9.92 11.12 0.81
CA ALA A 76 -9.62 11.61 2.16
C ALA A 76 -9.51 13.14 2.29
N LYS A 77 -10.29 13.65 3.25
CA LYS A 77 -10.23 14.95 3.91
C LYS A 77 -10.08 14.72 5.43
N GLY A 78 -8.87 14.92 5.98
CA GLY A 78 -8.61 14.90 7.42
C GLY A 78 -8.34 13.51 8.04
N GLY A 79 -7.20 13.39 8.74
CA GLY A 79 -6.78 12.20 9.50
C GLY A 79 -5.64 12.54 10.48
N LEU A 80 -5.23 11.59 11.33
CA LEU A 80 -4.08 11.80 12.25
C LEU A 80 -2.82 12.22 11.46
N PRO A 81 -1.97 13.14 11.97
CA PRO A 81 -0.84 13.70 11.22
C PRO A 81 0.07 12.66 10.56
N ILE A 82 0.43 11.58 11.28
CA ILE A 82 1.32 10.54 10.75
C ILE A 82 0.67 9.70 9.64
N ARG A 83 -0.64 9.44 9.75
CA ARG A 83 -1.43 8.75 8.72
C ARG A 83 -1.66 9.67 7.53
N TRP A 84 -1.82 10.96 7.80
CA TRP A 84 -1.96 11.99 6.78
C TRP A 84 -0.71 12.09 5.92
N THR A 85 0.49 12.10 6.50
CA THR A 85 1.74 12.07 5.74
C THR A 85 1.86 10.83 4.85
N LEU A 86 1.48 9.65 5.34
CA LEU A 86 1.48 8.43 4.54
C LEU A 86 0.49 8.50 3.36
N ILE A 87 -0.74 8.95 3.61
CA ILE A 87 -1.78 9.11 2.57
C ILE A 87 -1.33 10.14 1.51
N GLN A 88 -0.72 11.26 1.94
CA GLN A 88 -0.22 12.29 1.03
C GLN A 88 0.93 11.76 0.15
N ASN A 89 1.83 10.96 0.71
CA ASN A 89 2.89 10.33 -0.09
C ASN A 89 2.33 9.32 -1.11
N ILE A 90 1.34 8.52 -0.71
CA ILE A 90 0.64 7.60 -1.63
C ILE A 90 0.01 8.39 -2.78
N ARG A 91 -0.72 9.46 -2.48
CA ARG A 91 -1.32 10.32 -3.52
C ARG A 91 -0.29 10.93 -4.45
N ARG A 92 0.83 11.39 -3.91
CA ARG A 92 1.91 11.95 -4.72
C ARG A 92 2.49 10.92 -5.69
N PHE A 93 2.49 9.62 -5.35
CA PHE A 93 2.84 8.56 -6.31
C PHE A 93 1.75 8.33 -7.37
N LEU A 94 0.48 8.45 -6.99
CA LEU A 94 -0.66 8.30 -7.91
C LEU A 94 -0.84 9.50 -8.84
N GLU A 95 -0.35 10.68 -8.47
CA GLU A 95 -0.41 11.92 -9.25
C GLU A 95 0.79 12.11 -10.19
N LEU A 96 1.73 11.15 -10.26
CA LEU A 96 2.91 11.21 -11.14
C LEU A 96 2.61 10.92 -12.64
N ASP A 97 1.36 11.08 -13.06
CA ASP A 97 0.94 11.00 -14.47
C ASP A 97 1.53 12.16 -15.32
#